data_AF-A0A336N3Y8-F1
#
_entry.id   AF-A0A336N3Y8-F1
#
_cell.length_a   1.000
_cell.length_b   1.000
_cell.length_c   1.000
_cell.angle_alpha   90.00
_cell.angle_beta   90.00
_cell.angle_gamma   90.00
#
_symmetry.space_group_name_H-M   'P 1'
#
loop_
_entity.id
_entity.type
_entity.pdbx_description
1 polymer ?
#
loop_
_entity_poly.entity_id
_entity_poly.type
_entity_poly.pdbx_seq_one_letter_code
_entity_poly.pdbx_strand_id
1 'polypeptide(L)'
;MFLKSKRNFIQHFVTNPRNFPFLIRQCSTGSFLQYDKDPAPMFIDPKIQKLLKSLTGMDFSKIFRKKAVSHNKVDFKFMTPEQFESQVKHSAYKAKRLLQMPPIVKILEDQTRILSKDTEMDGFSDSDYVITDISFDVKDTKRAIVVRHANGILETAPQSIRKRVNQIYFPKEERKITVPLMFTREEYLQRLLDNYEYQFILDRTCIQFEPYEREFHEITSKTYQHINKEKKFDMLRSTRHFGTMTFFL
;
A
#
# COMPACT_ATOMS: atom_id res chain seq x y z
N MET A 1 -30.56 -62.19 35.06
CA MET A 1 -29.84 -63.42 34.64
C MET A 1 -28.63 -62.98 33.81
N PHE A 2 -27.43 -63.11 34.37
CA PHE A 2 -26.15 -62.75 33.74
C PHE A 2 -25.66 -63.91 32.85
N LEU A 3 -25.01 -63.58 31.71
CA LEU A 3 -23.84 -64.24 31.10
C LEU A 3 -23.54 -63.52 29.76
N LYS A 4 -22.61 -62.55 29.72
CA LYS A 4 -21.19 -62.65 29.32
C LYS A 4 -20.93 -63.09 27.86
N SER A 5 -20.36 -62.15 27.09
CA SER A 5 -18.98 -62.21 26.54
C SER A 5 -18.81 -62.12 25.01
N LYS A 6 -18.26 -60.97 24.61
CA LYS A 6 -17.17 -60.71 23.63
C LYS A 6 -17.29 -61.27 22.20
N ARG A 7 -17.18 -60.37 21.21
CA ARG A 7 -15.92 -60.16 20.44
C ARG A 7 -16.01 -58.94 19.52
N ASN A 8 -14.89 -58.24 19.47
CA ASN A 8 -14.60 -57.07 18.64
C ASN A 8 -14.72 -57.39 17.15
N PHE A 9 -15.10 -56.41 16.33
CA PHE A 9 -14.30 -56.05 15.16
C PHE A 9 -14.60 -54.62 14.73
N ILE A 10 -13.55 -53.79 14.80
CA ILE A 10 -13.44 -52.47 14.21
C ILE A 10 -13.26 -52.68 12.71
N GLN A 11 -14.11 -52.06 11.88
CA GLN A 11 -13.69 -51.67 10.54
C GLN A 11 -14.13 -50.22 10.27
N HIS A 12 -13.13 -49.46 9.86
CA HIS A 12 -13.11 -48.03 9.68
C HIS A 12 -14.05 -47.59 8.56
N PHE A 13 -14.93 -46.62 8.84
CA PHE A 13 -15.46 -45.75 7.80
C PHE A 13 -14.37 -44.74 7.43
N VAL A 14 -13.60 -45.06 6.39
CA VAL A 14 -12.76 -44.09 5.69
C VAL A 14 -13.70 -43.23 4.83
N THR A 15 -14.15 -42.11 5.38
CA THR A 15 -14.82 -41.07 4.58
C THR A 15 -13.77 -40.30 3.80
N ASN A 16 -13.70 -40.65 2.52
CA ASN A 16 -12.99 -39.99 1.44
C ASN A 16 -13.26 -38.46 1.43
N PRO A 17 -12.30 -37.57 1.72
CA PRO A 17 -12.48 -36.16 1.46
C PRO A 17 -12.32 -35.95 -0.05
N ARG A 18 -13.41 -35.52 -0.68
CA ARG A 18 -13.42 -35.07 -2.08
C ARG A 18 -12.34 -34.01 -2.25
N ASN A 19 -11.26 -34.38 -2.95
CA ASN A 19 -10.32 -33.46 -3.54
C ASN A 19 -11.09 -32.49 -4.42
N PHE A 20 -11.36 -31.30 -3.90
CA PHE A 20 -11.63 -30.14 -4.73
C PHE A 20 -10.29 -29.74 -5.34
N PRO A 21 -10.07 -29.89 -6.65
CA PRO A 21 -8.94 -29.22 -7.26
C PRO A 21 -9.22 -27.72 -7.11
N PHE A 22 -8.45 -27.06 -6.25
CA PHE A 22 -8.24 -25.64 -6.37
C PHE A 22 -7.66 -25.42 -7.76
N LEU A 23 -8.54 -25.15 -8.72
CA LEU A 23 -8.19 -24.47 -9.95
C LEU A 23 -7.66 -23.11 -9.49
N ILE A 24 -6.35 -23.07 -9.28
CA ILE A 24 -5.57 -21.84 -9.36
C ILE A 24 -5.83 -21.34 -10.77
N ARG A 25 -6.86 -20.52 -10.89
CA ARG A 25 -7.07 -19.68 -12.06
C ARG A 25 -5.80 -18.85 -12.12
N GLN A 26 -4.90 -19.23 -13.02
CA GLN A 26 -3.89 -18.31 -13.52
C GLN A 26 -4.67 -17.15 -14.12
N CYS A 27 -4.99 -16.16 -13.28
CA CYS A 27 -5.36 -14.85 -13.77
C CYS A 27 -4.18 -14.43 -14.64
N SER A 28 -4.46 -14.26 -15.93
CA SER A 28 -3.55 -13.69 -16.90
C SER A 28 -2.72 -12.62 -16.21
N THR A 29 -1.41 -12.84 -16.12
CA THR A 29 -0.44 -11.86 -15.67
C THR A 29 -0.54 -10.66 -16.61
N GLY A 30 -1.49 -9.76 -16.31
CA GLY A 30 -1.52 -8.44 -16.89
C GLY A 30 -0.21 -7.82 -16.49
N SER A 31 0.71 -7.70 -17.44
CA SER A 31 2.03 -7.14 -17.25
C SER A 31 1.90 -5.80 -16.53
N PHE A 32 2.21 -5.78 -15.23
CA PHE A 32 2.52 -4.52 -14.57
C PHE A 32 3.77 -3.98 -15.28
N LEU A 33 3.80 -2.69 -15.61
CA LEU A 33 4.97 -2.09 -16.24
C LEU A 33 6.16 -2.23 -15.29
N GLN A 34 7.04 -3.16 -15.60
CA GLN A 34 8.33 -3.28 -14.95
C GLN A 34 9.28 -2.35 -15.71
N TYR A 35 9.72 -1.28 -15.04
CA TYR A 35 10.69 -0.37 -15.63
C TYR A 35 12.03 -1.11 -15.77
N ASP A 36 12.62 -1.10 -16.97
CA ASP A 36 13.94 -1.71 -17.23
C ASP A 36 15.06 -1.09 -16.38
N LYS A 37 14.90 0.18 -16.01
CA LYS A 37 15.80 0.98 -15.19
C LYS A 37 15.03 1.64 -14.06
N ASP A 38 15.72 2.03 -13.00
CA ASP A 38 15.09 2.76 -11.90
C ASP A 38 14.44 4.05 -12.45
N PRO A 39 13.12 4.23 -12.34
CA PRO A 39 12.42 5.41 -12.86
C PRO A 39 12.71 6.66 -12.01
N ALA A 40 13.21 6.51 -10.77
CA ALA A 40 13.34 7.61 -9.84
C ALA A 40 14.21 8.78 -10.35
N PRO A 41 15.41 8.58 -10.93
CA PRO A 41 16.24 9.67 -11.42
C PRO A 41 15.56 10.48 -12.53
N MET A 42 14.85 9.79 -13.44
CA MET A 42 14.12 10.42 -14.54
C MET A 42 12.90 11.18 -14.00
N PHE A 43 12.16 10.59 -13.06
CA PHE A 43 11.02 11.25 -12.45
C PHE A 43 11.41 12.52 -11.68
N ILE A 44 12.57 12.52 -11.02
CA ILE A 44 13.04 13.64 -10.18
C ILE A 44 13.66 14.78 -11.01
N ASP A 45 14.03 14.56 -12.28
CA ASP A 45 14.63 15.57 -13.15
C ASP A 45 13.80 16.87 -13.14
N PRO A 46 14.40 18.03 -12.81
CA PRO A 46 13.74 19.33 -12.83
C PRO A 46 12.98 19.64 -14.13
N LYS A 47 13.50 19.21 -15.28
CA LYS A 47 12.87 19.45 -16.59
C LYS A 47 11.55 18.68 -16.70
N ILE A 48 11.58 17.39 -16.34
CA ILE A 48 10.40 16.51 -16.34
C ILE A 48 9.39 16.99 -15.30
N GLN A 49 9.85 17.31 -14.09
CA GLN A 49 9.00 17.87 -13.04
C GLN A 49 8.31 19.18 -13.44
N LYS A 50 8.99 20.06 -14.17
CA LYS A 50 8.39 21.29 -14.70
C LYS A 50 7.28 20.97 -15.72
N LEU A 51 7.53 20.01 -16.62
CA LEU A 51 6.53 19.57 -17.59
C LEU A 51 5.31 18.93 -16.92
N LEU A 52 5.53 17.98 -16.00
CA LEU A 52 4.46 17.30 -15.27
C LEU A 52 3.60 18.28 -14.45
N LYS A 53 4.22 19.27 -13.81
CA LYS A 53 3.50 20.35 -13.10
C LYS A 53 2.67 21.21 -14.07
N SER A 54 3.22 21.52 -15.24
CA SER A 54 2.50 22.27 -16.28
C SER A 54 1.28 21.50 -16.78
N LEU A 55 1.41 20.20 -17.03
CA LEU A 55 0.32 19.34 -17.51
C LEU A 55 -0.77 19.13 -16.44
N THR A 56 -0.37 18.97 -15.18
CA THR A 56 -1.31 18.76 -14.06
C THR A 56 -2.28 19.92 -13.88
N GLY A 57 -1.80 21.16 -14.10
CA GLY A 57 -2.56 22.37 -13.84
C GLY A 57 -2.83 22.60 -12.35
N MET A 58 -3.46 23.72 -12.02
CA MET A 58 -3.78 24.09 -10.65
C MET A 58 -5.17 24.73 -10.60
N ASP A 59 -6.19 23.89 -10.42
CA ASP A 59 -7.55 24.34 -10.16
C ASP A 59 -7.82 24.38 -8.64
N PHE A 60 -7.96 25.58 -8.09
CA PHE A 60 -8.24 25.82 -6.67
C PHE A 60 -9.54 25.16 -6.22
N SER A 61 -10.58 25.16 -7.06
CA SER A 61 -11.90 24.60 -6.72
C SER A 61 -11.80 23.10 -6.47
N LYS A 62 -10.98 22.41 -7.27
CA LYS A 62 -10.76 20.96 -7.15
C LYS A 62 -9.79 20.60 -6.03
N ILE A 63 -8.70 21.36 -5.88
CA ILE A 63 -7.68 21.12 -4.83
C ILE A 63 -8.27 21.32 -3.44
N PHE A 64 -9.04 22.40 -3.25
CA PHE A 64 -9.67 22.76 -1.98
C PHE A 64 -11.14 22.33 -1.91
N ARG A 65 -11.50 21.25 -2.60
CA ARG A 65 -12.86 20.71 -2.53
C ARG A 65 -13.27 20.46 -1.08
N LYS A 66 -14.54 20.72 -0.77
CA LYS A 66 -15.10 20.46 0.55
C LYS A 66 -14.98 18.97 0.87
N LYS A 67 -14.48 18.66 2.07
CA LYS A 67 -14.42 17.30 2.60
C LYS A 67 -15.44 17.14 3.72
N ALA A 68 -16.01 15.95 3.84
CA ALA A 68 -16.79 15.59 5.00
C ALA A 68 -15.85 15.46 6.20
N VAL A 69 -15.80 16.50 7.04
CA VAL A 69 -15.04 16.53 8.28
C VAL A 69 -16.00 16.88 9.42
N SER A 70 -15.68 16.42 10.63
CA SER A 70 -16.54 16.60 11.81
C SER A 70 -16.76 18.09 12.16
N HIS A 71 -15.79 18.95 11.87
CA HIS A 71 -15.84 20.38 12.19
C HIS A 71 -15.71 21.20 10.90
N ASN A 72 -16.83 21.71 10.39
CA ASN A 72 -16.91 22.50 9.17
C ASN A 72 -17.43 23.91 9.46
N LYS A 73 -16.72 24.66 10.32
CA LYS A 73 -17.06 26.07 10.59
C LYS A 73 -16.48 26.96 9.49
N VAL A 74 -17.30 27.88 8.97
CA VAL A 74 -16.88 28.92 8.02
C VAL A 74 -16.74 30.23 8.79
N ASP A 75 -15.57 30.84 8.75
CA ASP A 75 -15.31 32.14 9.35
C ASP A 75 -15.21 33.20 8.25
N PHE A 76 -15.98 34.28 8.40
CA PHE A 76 -15.93 35.44 7.50
C PHE A 76 -14.98 36.50 8.07
N LYS A 77 -14.17 37.09 7.19
CA LYS A 77 -13.20 38.15 7.56
C LYS A 77 -13.23 39.25 6.51
N PHE A 78 -13.27 40.51 6.95
CA PHE A 78 -13.06 41.65 6.07
C PHE A 78 -11.56 41.82 5.82
N MET A 79 -11.18 42.03 4.56
CA MET A 79 -9.78 42.15 4.16
C MET A 79 -9.60 43.37 3.25
N THR A 80 -8.45 44.04 3.37
CA THR A 80 -8.01 45.02 2.37
C THR A 80 -7.53 44.32 1.09
N PRO A 81 -7.42 45.03 -0.04
CA PRO A 81 -6.91 44.43 -1.30
C PRO A 81 -5.53 43.79 -1.13
N GLU A 82 -4.61 44.43 -0.41
CA GLU A 82 -3.27 43.90 -0.13
C GLU A 82 -3.31 42.61 0.68
N GLN A 83 -4.18 42.56 1.70
CA GLN A 83 -4.38 41.36 2.51
C GLN A 83 -4.97 40.23 1.66
N PHE A 84 -5.93 40.52 0.79
CA PHE A 84 -6.51 39.54 -0.13
C PHE A 84 -5.45 38.93 -1.06
N GLU A 85 -4.61 39.76 -1.69
CA GLU A 85 -3.52 39.26 -2.53
C GLU A 85 -2.53 38.38 -1.77
N SER A 86 -2.19 38.75 -0.53
CA SER A 86 -1.32 37.93 0.31
C SER A 86 -1.95 36.56 0.60
N GLN A 87 -3.27 36.49 0.82
CA GLN A 87 -4.00 35.25 1.05
C GLN A 87 -4.10 34.39 -0.21
N VAL A 88 -4.24 35.00 -1.38
CA VAL A 88 -4.19 34.30 -2.68
C VAL A 88 -2.80 33.67 -2.88
N LYS A 89 -1.71 34.41 -2.63
CA LYS A 89 -0.34 33.89 -2.69
C LYS A 89 -0.11 32.73 -1.70
N HIS A 90 -0.58 32.87 -0.47
CA HIS A 90 -0.50 31.83 0.55
C HIS A 90 -1.31 30.57 0.14
N SER A 91 -2.50 30.75 -0.41
CA SER A 91 -3.34 29.66 -0.93
C SER A 91 -2.67 28.94 -2.09
N ALA A 92 -2.03 29.68 -3.00
CA ALA A 92 -1.25 29.10 -4.10
C ALA A 92 -0.06 28.29 -3.59
N TYR A 93 0.65 28.75 -2.57
CA TYR A 93 1.72 27.98 -1.92
C TYR A 93 1.19 26.69 -1.28
N LYS A 94 0.07 26.76 -0.56
CA LYS A 94 -0.59 25.59 0.03
C LYS A 94 -1.04 24.59 -1.05
N ALA A 95 -1.60 25.08 -2.16
CA ALA A 95 -2.00 24.26 -3.30
C ALA A 95 -0.80 23.51 -3.90
N LYS A 96 0.36 24.18 -4.08
CA LYS A 96 1.59 23.55 -4.56
C LYS A 96 2.06 22.40 -3.65
N ARG A 97 1.93 22.57 -2.32
CA ARG A 97 2.27 21.50 -1.36
C ARG A 97 1.31 20.32 -1.45
N LEU A 98 0.00 20.57 -1.59
CA LEU A 98 -1.00 19.52 -1.74
C LEU A 98 -0.86 18.73 -3.05
N LEU A 99 -0.40 19.39 -4.12
CA LEU A 99 -0.12 18.80 -5.42
C LEU A 99 1.24 18.10 -5.51
N GLN A 100 1.96 17.93 -4.40
CA GLN A 100 3.22 17.20 -4.41
C GLN A 100 2.99 15.74 -4.85
N MET A 101 3.55 15.40 -6.01
CA MET A 101 3.40 14.07 -6.60
C MET A 101 4.08 13.02 -5.72
N PRO A 102 3.47 11.83 -5.53
CA PRO A 102 4.16 10.72 -4.90
C PRO A 102 5.39 10.30 -5.74
N PRO A 103 6.50 9.92 -5.10
CA PRO A 103 7.69 9.48 -5.83
C PRO A 103 7.42 8.13 -6.52
N ILE A 104 8.00 7.96 -7.71
CA ILE A 104 8.02 6.68 -8.43
C ILE A 104 9.43 6.12 -8.29
N VAL A 105 9.52 4.90 -7.75
CA VAL A 105 10.78 4.20 -7.51
C VAL A 105 10.70 2.79 -8.07
N LYS A 106 11.82 2.10 -8.19
CA LYS A 106 11.81 0.67 -8.52
C LYS A 106 11.25 -0.17 -7.37
N ILE A 107 10.72 -1.34 -7.71
CA ILE A 107 10.32 -2.36 -6.75
C ILE A 107 11.54 -2.81 -5.96
N LEU A 108 11.41 -2.85 -4.63
CA LEU A 108 12.45 -3.40 -3.75
C LEU A 108 12.19 -4.89 -3.52
N GLU A 109 13.22 -5.70 -3.74
CA GLU A 109 13.19 -7.13 -3.39
C GLU A 109 13.56 -7.32 -1.92
N ASP A 110 12.92 -8.30 -1.27
CA ASP A 110 13.24 -8.66 0.11
C ASP A 110 14.66 -9.23 0.19
N GLN A 111 15.51 -8.57 0.98
CA GLN A 111 16.86 -9.03 1.29
C GLN A 111 16.90 -9.50 2.74
N THR A 112 16.56 -10.77 2.97
CA THR A 112 16.73 -11.39 4.29
C THR A 112 18.19 -11.80 4.47
N ARG A 113 18.73 -11.51 5.66
CA ARG A 113 20.08 -11.88 6.04
C ARG A 113 20.02 -12.72 7.30
N ILE A 114 20.59 -13.93 7.23
CA ILE A 114 20.78 -14.80 8.39
C ILE A 114 21.89 -14.22 9.27
N LEU A 115 21.59 -14.05 10.55
CA LEU A 115 22.48 -13.50 11.57
C LEU A 115 23.15 -14.61 12.37
N SER A 116 22.38 -15.62 12.80
CA SER A 116 22.89 -16.79 13.51
C SER A 116 22.04 -18.03 13.20
N LYS A 117 22.62 -19.20 13.47
CA LYS A 117 21.95 -20.50 13.32
C LYS A 117 22.32 -21.36 14.52
N ASP A 118 21.36 -21.56 15.43
CA ASP A 118 21.56 -22.32 16.66
C ASP A 118 20.68 -23.58 16.61
N THR A 119 21.23 -24.68 16.09
CA THR A 119 20.51 -25.93 15.90
C THR A 119 19.99 -26.55 17.20
N GLU A 120 20.60 -26.22 18.34
CA GLU A 120 20.19 -26.70 19.67
C GLU A 120 18.80 -26.18 20.10
N MET A 121 18.31 -25.12 19.47
CA MET A 121 17.02 -24.52 19.76
C MET A 121 15.88 -25.10 18.89
N ASP A 122 16.20 -26.04 18.00
CA ASP A 122 15.20 -26.72 17.17
C ASP A 122 14.26 -27.57 18.05
N GLY A 123 12.95 -27.34 17.91
CA GLY A 123 11.93 -27.97 18.74
C GLY A 123 11.74 -27.36 20.14
N PHE A 124 12.39 -26.23 20.47
CA PHE A 124 12.15 -25.50 21.72
C PHE A 124 10.80 -24.75 21.73
N SER A 125 10.36 -24.27 20.56
CA SER A 125 9.11 -23.50 20.42
C SER A 125 8.34 -23.95 19.19
N ASP A 126 7.01 -23.84 19.27
CA ASP A 126 6.09 -24.18 18.18
C ASP A 126 5.92 -23.03 17.16
N SER A 127 6.42 -21.82 17.47
CA SER A 127 6.15 -20.62 16.66
C SER A 127 7.36 -19.70 16.55
N ASP A 128 7.38 -18.92 15.46
CA ASP A 128 8.42 -17.92 15.22
C ASP A 128 8.23 -16.68 16.10
N TYR A 129 9.33 -16.16 16.66
CA TYR A 129 9.34 -14.92 17.43
C TYR A 129 9.81 -13.75 16.58
N VAL A 130 9.11 -12.62 16.66
CA VAL A 130 9.52 -11.37 16.01
C VAL A 130 9.99 -10.40 17.09
N ILE A 131 11.27 -10.05 17.04
CA ILE A 131 11.91 -9.17 18.02
C ILE A 131 12.18 -7.83 17.33
N THR A 132 11.73 -6.74 17.95
CA THR A 132 11.90 -5.39 17.42
C THR A 132 12.44 -4.44 18.47
N ASP A 133 13.35 -3.57 18.05
CA ASP A 133 13.76 -2.42 18.84
C ASP A 133 12.65 -1.36 18.81
N ILE A 134 12.24 -0.82 19.96
CA ILE A 134 11.20 0.21 20.12
C ILE A 134 11.76 1.59 20.49
N SER A 135 13.06 1.80 20.33
CA SER A 135 13.71 3.09 20.59
C SER A 135 13.13 4.22 19.71
N PHE A 136 12.81 5.37 20.32
CA PHE A 136 12.16 6.50 19.64
C PHE A 136 13.07 7.28 18.68
N ASP A 137 14.38 7.32 18.93
CA ASP A 137 15.33 8.11 18.13
C ASP A 137 15.72 7.44 16.79
N VAL A 138 15.27 6.20 16.58
CA VAL A 138 15.62 5.42 15.40
C VAL A 138 14.51 5.53 14.35
N LYS A 139 14.89 5.85 13.10
CA LYS A 139 13.95 5.87 11.97
C LYS A 139 13.40 4.47 11.67
N ASP A 140 12.13 4.40 11.25
CA ASP A 140 11.44 3.16 10.86
C ASP A 140 12.16 2.34 9.78
N THR A 141 13.00 2.98 8.94
CA THR A 141 13.78 2.31 7.89
C THR A 141 15.09 1.70 8.40
N LYS A 142 15.60 2.17 9.54
CA LYS A 142 16.88 1.74 10.14
C LYS A 142 16.73 0.89 11.39
N ARG A 143 15.52 0.82 11.95
CA ARG A 143 15.16 0.02 13.13
C ARG A 143 15.56 -1.45 12.98
N ALA A 144 16.17 -2.05 14.00
CA ALA A 144 16.49 -3.47 14.00
C ALA A 144 15.23 -4.30 14.26
N ILE A 145 14.90 -5.19 13.32
CA ILE A 145 13.79 -6.13 13.42
C ILE A 145 14.29 -7.48 12.93
N VAL A 146 14.20 -8.49 13.80
CA VAL A 146 14.70 -9.83 13.54
C VAL A 146 13.60 -10.85 13.79
N VAL A 147 13.65 -11.94 13.04
CA VAL A 147 12.76 -13.09 13.20
C VAL A 147 13.60 -14.26 13.67
N ARG A 148 13.21 -14.84 14.80
CA ARG A 148 13.74 -16.10 15.30
C ARG A 148 12.77 -17.20 14.93
N HIS A 149 13.18 -18.03 13.98
CA HIS A 149 12.40 -19.17 13.55
C HIS A 149 12.46 -20.31 14.57
N ALA A 150 11.43 -21.16 14.57
CA ALA A 150 11.38 -22.36 15.41
C ALA A 150 12.55 -23.33 15.18
N ASN A 151 13.14 -23.34 13.97
CA ASN A 151 14.30 -24.15 13.61
C ASN A 151 15.66 -23.62 14.13
N GLY A 152 15.64 -22.58 14.99
CA GLY A 152 16.84 -21.99 15.57
C GLY A 152 17.57 -20.98 14.70
N ILE A 153 17.05 -20.62 13.52
CA ILE A 153 17.61 -19.57 12.65
C ILE A 153 17.17 -18.19 13.13
N LEU A 154 18.13 -17.28 13.29
CA LEU A 154 17.87 -15.86 13.50
C LEU A 154 18.18 -15.09 12.20
N GLU A 155 17.18 -14.42 11.64
CA GLU A 155 17.36 -13.61 10.42
C GLU A 155 16.76 -12.22 10.54
N THR A 156 17.16 -11.34 9.63
CA THR A 156 16.55 -10.01 9.48
C THR A 156 15.13 -10.17 8.93
N ALA A 157 14.18 -9.44 9.50
CA ALA A 157 12.78 -9.57 9.12
C ALA A 157 12.53 -9.15 7.65
N PRO A 158 11.68 -9.90 6.90
CA PRO A 158 11.24 -9.49 5.58
C PRO A 158 10.41 -8.20 5.65
N GLN A 159 10.29 -7.48 4.52
CA GLN A 159 9.68 -6.15 4.49
C GLN A 159 8.22 -6.16 4.95
N SER A 160 7.48 -7.24 4.63
CA SER A 160 6.09 -7.44 5.04
C SER A 160 5.93 -7.46 6.57
N ILE A 161 6.79 -8.20 7.27
CA ILE A 161 6.82 -8.28 8.74
C ILE A 161 7.28 -6.95 9.32
N ARG A 162 8.35 -6.36 8.77
CA ARG A 162 8.86 -5.05 9.19
C ARG A 162 7.77 -3.98 9.16
N LYS A 163 7.05 -3.89 8.05
CA LYS A 163 5.93 -2.94 7.89
C LYS A 163 4.83 -3.18 8.92
N ARG A 164 4.44 -4.43 9.14
CA ARG A 164 3.38 -4.81 10.08
C ARG A 164 3.76 -4.44 11.52
N VAL A 165 4.97 -4.78 11.94
CA VAL A 165 5.52 -4.49 13.27
C VAL A 165 5.65 -2.98 13.48
N ASN A 166 6.19 -2.26 12.50
CA ASN A 166 6.27 -0.80 12.57
C ASN A 166 4.87 -0.18 12.75
N GLN A 167 3.84 -0.66 12.06
CA GLN A 167 2.48 -0.13 12.25
C GLN A 167 1.88 -0.46 13.63
N ILE A 168 2.29 -1.56 14.27
CA ILE A 168 1.83 -1.94 15.61
C ILE A 168 2.43 -1.00 16.67
N TYR A 169 3.75 -0.79 16.64
CA TYR A 169 4.44 0.01 17.65
C TYR A 169 4.47 1.51 17.34
N PHE A 170 4.47 1.88 16.06
CA PHE A 170 4.52 3.25 15.55
C PHE A 170 3.40 3.47 14.53
N PRO A 171 2.14 3.56 15.00
CA PRO A 171 1.00 3.63 14.11
C PRO A 171 1.00 4.91 13.28
N LYS A 172 1.01 4.77 11.95
CA LYS A 172 0.73 5.87 11.03
C LYS A 172 -0.79 6.06 10.92
N GLU A 173 -1.21 7.31 10.89
CA GLU A 173 -2.62 7.67 10.72
C GLU A 173 -3.22 7.03 9.47
N GLU A 174 -4.46 6.54 9.59
CA GLU A 174 -5.26 5.91 8.53
C GLU A 174 -4.72 4.62 7.86
N ARG A 175 -3.48 4.23 8.16
CA ARG A 175 -2.87 2.97 7.72
C ARG A 175 -3.40 1.82 8.57
N LYS A 176 -3.83 0.74 7.92
CA LYS A 176 -4.31 -0.47 8.61
C LYS A 176 -3.20 -1.52 8.69
N ILE A 177 -3.16 -2.27 9.79
CA ILE A 177 -2.24 -3.40 9.99
C ILE A 177 -2.50 -4.48 8.94
N THR A 178 -3.76 -4.85 8.78
CA THR A 178 -4.22 -5.77 7.72
C THR A 178 -4.56 -4.97 6.46
N VAL A 179 -4.18 -5.51 5.30
CA VAL A 179 -4.51 -4.91 4.02
C VAL A 179 -6.05 -4.81 3.87
N PRO A 180 -6.59 -3.64 3.52
CA PRO A 180 -8.02 -3.47 3.26
C PRO A 180 -8.56 -4.41 2.16
N LEU A 181 -9.78 -4.92 2.34
CA LEU A 181 -10.44 -5.82 1.39
C LEU A 181 -10.57 -5.25 -0.03
N MET A 182 -10.63 -3.92 -0.17
CA MET A 182 -10.66 -3.25 -1.49
C MET A 182 -9.43 -3.55 -2.34
N PHE A 183 -8.30 -3.92 -1.72
CA PHE A 183 -7.07 -4.27 -2.43
C PHE A 183 -6.86 -5.78 -2.52
N THR A 184 -7.36 -6.55 -1.53
CA THR A 184 -7.22 -8.02 -1.52
C THR A 184 -8.20 -8.71 -2.48
N ARG A 185 -9.43 -8.20 -2.63
CA ARG A 185 -10.44 -8.78 -3.52
C ARG A 185 -10.58 -7.95 -4.78
N GLU A 186 -10.25 -8.56 -5.91
CA GLU A 186 -10.28 -7.90 -7.23
C GLU A 186 -11.68 -7.37 -7.59
N GLU A 187 -12.75 -8.07 -7.18
CA GLU A 187 -14.14 -7.63 -7.38
C GLU A 187 -14.43 -6.25 -6.77
N TYR A 188 -13.89 -5.96 -5.58
CA TYR A 188 -14.12 -4.69 -4.92
C TYR A 188 -13.29 -3.58 -5.56
N LEU A 189 -12.06 -3.88 -5.97
CA LEU A 189 -11.26 -2.93 -6.73
C LEU A 189 -11.94 -2.57 -8.05
N GLN A 190 -12.46 -3.57 -8.78
CA GLN A 190 -13.14 -3.37 -10.05
C GLN A 190 -14.39 -2.50 -9.88
N ARG A 191 -15.21 -2.75 -8.86
CA ARG A 191 -16.37 -1.88 -8.56
C ARG A 191 -15.99 -0.41 -8.35
N LEU A 192 -14.87 -0.15 -7.68
CA LEU A 192 -14.38 1.22 -7.47
C LEU A 192 -13.88 1.86 -8.78
N LEU A 193 -13.25 1.06 -9.65
CA LEU A 193 -12.82 1.50 -10.98
C LEU A 193 -14.01 1.83 -11.88
N ASP A 194 -15.03 0.98 -11.88
CA ASP A 194 -16.27 1.16 -12.65
C ASP A 194 -17.04 2.41 -12.16
N ASN A 195 -16.97 2.71 -10.85
CA ASN A 195 -17.53 3.92 -10.25
C ASN A 195 -16.66 5.18 -10.45
N TYR A 196 -15.53 5.07 -11.16
CA TYR A 196 -14.59 6.16 -11.42
C TYR A 196 -13.97 6.80 -10.16
N GLU A 197 -13.89 6.07 -9.04
CA GLU A 197 -13.33 6.55 -7.77
C GLU A 197 -11.78 6.52 -7.74
N TYR A 198 -11.14 6.90 -8.84
CA TYR A 198 -9.69 6.78 -9.05
C TYR A 198 -8.87 7.48 -7.98
N GLN A 199 -9.23 8.73 -7.65
CA GLN A 199 -8.49 9.49 -6.65
C GLN A 199 -8.54 8.81 -5.28
N PHE A 200 -9.69 8.23 -4.92
CA PHE A 200 -9.84 7.52 -3.65
C PHE A 200 -8.95 6.27 -3.60
N ILE A 201 -8.93 5.47 -4.68
CA ILE A 201 -8.06 4.30 -4.80
C ILE A 201 -6.59 4.71 -4.62
N LEU A 202 -6.13 5.72 -5.36
CA LEU A 202 -4.73 6.16 -5.34
C LEU A 202 -4.32 6.79 -4.00
N ASP A 203 -5.19 7.63 -3.40
CA ASP A 203 -4.95 8.20 -2.07
C ASP A 203 -4.84 7.10 -1.01
N ARG A 204 -5.76 6.12 -1.02
CA ARG A 204 -5.70 4.96 -0.11
C ARG A 204 -4.49 4.07 -0.36
N THR A 205 -4.04 3.94 -1.60
CA THR A 205 -2.85 3.16 -1.97
C THR A 205 -1.59 3.81 -1.38
N CYS A 206 -1.42 5.12 -1.50
CA CYS A 206 -0.30 5.85 -0.90
C CYS A 206 -0.27 5.81 0.64
N ILE A 207 -1.43 5.67 1.30
CA ILE A 207 -1.50 5.52 2.75
C ILE A 207 -1.09 4.10 3.16
N GLN A 208 -1.64 3.10 2.47
CA GLN A 208 -1.52 1.70 2.87
C GLN A 208 -0.17 1.07 2.48
N PHE A 209 0.38 1.42 1.32
CA PHE A 209 1.58 0.83 0.76
C PHE A 209 2.71 1.83 0.63
N GLU A 210 3.95 1.33 0.69
CA GLU A 210 5.14 2.13 0.44
C GLU A 210 5.44 2.12 -1.09
N PRO A 211 6.06 3.18 -1.64
CA PRO A 211 6.17 3.35 -3.10
C PRO A 211 7.07 2.33 -3.80
N TYR A 212 7.85 1.54 -3.06
CA TYR A 212 8.71 0.47 -3.57
C TYR A 212 8.08 -0.93 -3.44
N GLU A 213 6.89 -1.04 -2.85
CA GLU A 213 6.19 -2.32 -2.69
C GLU A 213 5.50 -2.74 -3.99
N ARG A 214 5.49 -4.05 -4.28
CA ARG A 214 4.90 -4.57 -5.51
C ARG A 214 3.42 -4.24 -5.62
N GLU A 215 2.68 -4.35 -4.52
CA GLU A 215 1.24 -4.09 -4.46
C GLU A 215 0.92 -2.63 -4.82
N PHE A 216 1.79 -1.68 -4.44
CA PHE A 216 1.65 -0.28 -4.84
C PHE A 216 1.67 -0.13 -6.36
N HIS A 217 2.64 -0.76 -7.02
CA HIS A 217 2.78 -0.71 -8.47
C HIS A 217 1.64 -1.43 -9.20
N GLU A 218 1.20 -2.58 -8.71
CA GLU A 218 0.10 -3.34 -9.31
C GLU A 218 -1.21 -2.54 -9.30
N ILE A 219 -1.57 -1.97 -8.14
CA ILE A 219 -2.83 -1.21 -7.99
C ILE A 219 -2.78 0.08 -8.82
N THR A 220 -1.67 0.82 -8.76
CA THR A 220 -1.52 2.07 -9.52
C THR A 220 -1.53 1.81 -11.03
N SER A 221 -0.80 0.78 -11.50
CA SER A 221 -0.80 0.34 -12.90
C SER A 221 -2.20 -0.02 -13.39
N LYS A 222 -2.93 -0.88 -12.65
CA LYS A 222 -4.32 -1.25 -12.99
C LYS A 222 -5.22 -0.02 -13.08
N THR A 223 -5.09 0.91 -12.13
CA THR A 223 -5.88 2.14 -12.11
C THR A 223 -5.57 3.03 -13.32
N TYR A 224 -4.30 3.22 -13.67
CA TYR A 224 -3.88 4.04 -14.80
C TYR A 224 -4.29 3.42 -16.15
N GLN A 225 -4.16 2.11 -16.30
CA GLN A 225 -4.64 1.38 -17.49
C GLN A 225 -6.16 1.53 -17.66
N HIS A 226 -6.93 1.45 -16.58
CA HIS A 226 -8.38 1.67 -16.62
C HIS A 226 -8.72 3.10 -17.03
N ILE A 227 -8.03 4.10 -16.48
CA ILE A 227 -8.22 5.51 -16.88
C ILE A 227 -7.90 5.72 -18.36
N ASN A 228 -6.83 5.10 -18.85
CA ASN A 228 -6.44 5.19 -20.26
C ASN A 228 -7.50 4.56 -21.19
N LYS A 229 -8.02 3.39 -20.80
CA LYS A 229 -9.09 2.70 -21.53
C LYS A 229 -10.37 3.53 -21.61
N GLU A 230 -10.81 4.10 -20.50
CA GLU A 230 -12.04 4.89 -20.41
C GLU A 230 -11.85 6.37 -20.81
N LYS A 231 -10.60 6.79 -21.09
CA LYS A 231 -10.19 8.17 -21.43
C LYS A 231 -10.63 9.22 -20.42
N LYS A 232 -10.75 8.85 -19.13
CA LYS A 232 -11.22 9.73 -18.02
C LYS A 232 -10.08 10.49 -17.33
N PHE A 233 -9.17 11.08 -18.11
CA PHE A 233 -7.99 11.79 -17.57
C PHE A 233 -8.34 13.00 -16.70
N ASP A 234 -9.46 13.68 -17.03
CA ASP A 234 -9.88 14.88 -16.30
C ASP A 234 -10.19 14.59 -14.83
N MET A 235 -10.57 13.36 -14.48
CA MET A 235 -10.83 12.96 -13.09
C MET A 235 -9.61 13.17 -12.19
N LEU A 236 -8.40 12.90 -12.69
CA LEU A 236 -7.15 13.11 -11.95
C LEU A 236 -6.50 14.48 -12.19
N ARG A 237 -6.97 15.28 -13.14
CA ARG A 237 -6.42 16.62 -13.39
C ARG A 237 -6.51 17.48 -12.13
N SER A 238 -5.50 18.32 -11.88
CA SER A 238 -5.36 19.09 -10.63
C SER A 238 -5.38 18.24 -9.35
N THR A 239 -4.91 17.00 -9.43
CA THR A 239 -4.58 16.15 -8.27
C THR A 239 -3.10 15.80 -8.27
N ARG A 240 -2.56 15.39 -7.12
CA ARG A 240 -1.16 14.95 -6.98
C ARG A 240 -0.81 13.70 -7.81
N HIS A 241 -1.80 12.96 -8.30
CA HIS A 241 -1.59 11.70 -9.03
C HIS A 241 -1.57 11.88 -10.55
N PHE A 242 -1.90 13.08 -11.07
CA PHE A 242 -1.93 13.29 -12.50
C PHE A 242 -0.56 13.09 -13.13
N GLY A 243 0.47 13.74 -12.60
CA GLY A 243 1.80 13.63 -13.18
C GLY A 243 2.42 12.24 -13.02
N THR A 244 2.06 11.46 -12.00
CA THR A 244 2.51 10.06 -11.91
C THR A 244 1.83 9.16 -12.92
N MET A 245 0.54 9.40 -13.20
CA MET A 245 -0.17 8.74 -14.29
C MET A 245 0.43 9.12 -15.65
N THR A 246 0.67 10.42 -15.91
CA THR A 246 1.28 10.88 -17.18
C THR A 246 2.70 10.35 -17.38
N PHE A 247 3.44 10.12 -16.29
CA PHE A 247 4.77 9.52 -16.39
C PHE A 247 4.72 8.01 -16.71
N PHE A 248 3.64 7.34 -16.31
CA PHE A 248 3.44 5.90 -16.52
C PHE A 248 2.94 5.55 -17.92
N LEU A 249 2.05 6.38 -18.50
CA LEU A 249 1.45 6.18 -19.83
C LEU A 249 2.40 6.62 -20.95
#